data_AF-A0A1V1P2B9-F1
#
_entry.id   AF-A0A1V1P2B9-F1
#
_cell.length_a   1.000
_cell.length_b   1.000
_cell.length_c   1.000
_cell.angle_alpha   90.00
_cell.angle_beta   90.00
_cell.angle_gamma   90.00
#
_symmetry.space_group_name_H-M   'P 1'
#
loop_
_entity.id
_entity.type
_entity.pdbx_description
1 polymer ?
#
loop_
_entity_poly.entity_id
_entity_poly.type
_entity_poly.pdbx_seq_one_letter_code
_entity_poly.pdbx_strand_id
1 'polypeptide(L)'
;MILSSESGLSGNEIGKIVNLIPRSFMHHFREMDDIFREKNQGVYVYFSDKPEMYAKQKLKRVQIGNIQKIDDAVAVKILVRYIKKPESSVEDLAIALREQENCHISPVAIKNFLSIHDLLKKIKNSGNEGSF
;
A
#
# COMPACT_ATOMS: atom_id res chain seq x y z
N MET A 1 -13.43 -6.82 14.01
CA MET A 1 -12.47 -7.27 12.98
C MET A 1 -12.53 -6.42 11.72
N ILE A 2 -13.62 -6.44 10.94
CA ILE A 2 -13.74 -5.62 9.72
C ILE A 2 -13.79 -4.12 10.06
N LEU A 3 -14.59 -3.73 11.06
CA LEU A 3 -14.71 -2.34 11.53
C LEU A 3 -13.41 -1.79 12.14
N SER A 4 -12.55 -2.68 12.63
CA SER A 4 -11.23 -2.36 13.20
C SER A 4 -10.09 -2.50 12.19
N SER A 5 -10.38 -2.94 10.95
CA SER A 5 -9.37 -3.05 9.90
C SER A 5 -9.10 -1.69 9.29
N GLU A 6 -7.84 -1.37 9.05
CA GLU A 6 -7.46 -0.11 8.40
C GLU A 6 -7.73 -0.08 6.90
N SER A 7 -7.91 -1.24 6.25
CA SER A 7 -8.06 -1.35 4.79
C SER A 7 -9.25 -2.19 4.35
N GLY A 8 -10.18 -2.49 5.27
CA GLY A 8 -11.16 -3.56 5.06
C GLY A 8 -10.49 -4.93 4.97
N LEU A 9 -11.27 -5.97 4.69
CA LEU A 9 -10.77 -7.35 4.61
C LEU A 9 -11.45 -8.13 3.48
N SER A 10 -10.67 -8.87 2.70
CA SER A 10 -11.17 -9.89 1.79
C SER A 10 -11.57 -11.15 2.55
N GLY A 11 -12.41 -11.99 1.92
CA GLY A 11 -12.79 -13.29 2.51
C GLY A 11 -11.58 -14.16 2.88
N ASN A 12 -10.49 -14.11 2.10
CA ASN A 12 -9.26 -14.84 2.40
C ASN A 12 -8.54 -14.28 3.65
N GLU A 13 -8.48 -12.95 3.80
CA GLU A 13 -7.89 -12.33 4.99
C GLU A 13 -8.73 -12.66 6.23
N ILE A 14 -10.06 -12.60 6.14
CA ILE A 14 -10.95 -13.03 7.24
C ILE A 14 -10.71 -14.49 7.58
N GLY A 15 -10.67 -15.38 6.57
CA GLY A 15 -10.44 -16.82 6.76
C GLY A 15 -9.12 -17.14 7.45
N LYS A 16 -8.06 -16.38 7.14
CA LYS A 16 -6.78 -16.49 7.87
C LYS A 16 -6.91 -16.09 9.33
N ILE A 17 -7.65 -15.03 9.64
CA ILE A 17 -7.82 -14.54 11.02
C ILE A 17 -8.66 -15.52 11.85
N VAL A 18 -9.74 -16.07 11.28
CA VAL A 18 -10.61 -17.03 11.99
C VAL A 18 -10.17 -18.49 11.85
N ASN A 19 -9.08 -18.74 11.11
CA ASN A 19 -8.57 -20.07 10.76
C ASN A 19 -9.63 -21.01 10.14
N LEU A 20 -10.44 -20.48 9.22
CA LEU A 20 -11.48 -21.22 8.51
C LEU A 20 -11.40 -20.97 7.00
N ILE A 21 -11.91 -21.93 6.22
CA ILE A 21 -12.03 -21.76 4.77
C ILE A 21 -13.16 -20.76 4.49
N PRO A 22 -12.95 -19.69 3.69
CA PRO A 22 -13.94 -18.63 3.48
C PRO A 22 -15.31 -19.16 3.02
N ARG A 23 -15.36 -20.18 2.16
CA ARG A 23 -16.63 -20.73 1.66
C ARG A 23 -17.52 -21.29 2.77
N SER A 24 -16.96 -21.71 3.90
CA SER A 24 -17.71 -22.30 5.01
C SER A 24 -18.50 -21.27 5.81
N PHE A 25 -18.06 -20.01 5.88
CA PHE A 25 -18.62 -19.03 6.82
C PHE A 25 -18.96 -17.67 6.21
N MET A 26 -18.49 -17.35 4.99
CA MET A 26 -18.66 -16.02 4.41
C MET A 26 -20.12 -15.62 4.11
N HIS A 27 -21.07 -16.56 4.13
CA HIS A 27 -22.49 -16.23 3.97
C HIS A 27 -23.04 -15.43 5.16
N HIS A 28 -22.54 -15.68 6.39
CA HIS A 28 -22.92 -14.91 7.58
C HIS A 28 -22.58 -13.42 7.45
N PHE A 29 -21.46 -13.09 6.78
CA PHE A 29 -21.00 -11.71 6.58
C PHE A 29 -21.77 -10.95 5.48
N ARG A 30 -22.67 -11.62 4.74
CA ARG A 30 -23.44 -10.96 3.68
C ARG A 30 -24.61 -10.15 4.21
N GLU A 31 -25.15 -10.58 5.35
CA GLU A 31 -26.39 -10.05 5.95
C GLU A 31 -26.13 -9.30 7.25
N MET A 32 -24.85 -9.04 7.58
CA MET A 32 -24.52 -8.24 8.75
C MET A 32 -24.76 -6.76 8.45
N ASP A 33 -25.57 -6.14 9.30
CA ASP A 33 -25.61 -4.69 9.45
C ASP A 33 -24.21 -4.18 9.85
N ASP A 34 -23.91 -2.92 9.54
CA ASP A 34 -22.61 -2.25 9.75
C ASP A 34 -21.49 -2.56 8.73
N ILE A 35 -21.67 -3.52 7.80
CA ILE A 35 -20.65 -3.82 6.79
C ILE A 35 -21.17 -3.83 5.35
N PHE A 36 -20.36 -3.30 4.45
CA PHE A 36 -20.62 -3.26 3.01
C PHE A 36 -19.52 -4.02 2.25
N ARG A 37 -19.87 -4.67 1.14
CA ARG A 37 -18.89 -5.38 0.30
C ARG A 37 -18.82 -4.79 -1.10
N GLU A 38 -17.60 -4.66 -1.62
CA GLU A 38 -17.31 -4.23 -2.99
C GLU A 38 -16.39 -5.24 -3.66
N LYS A 39 -16.53 -5.40 -4.98
CA LYS A 39 -15.64 -6.27 -5.76
C LYS A 39 -14.43 -5.46 -6.20
N ASN A 40 -13.25 -5.77 -5.66
CA ASN A 40 -11.98 -5.16 -6.04
C ASN A 40 -11.08 -6.21 -6.71
N GLN A 41 -10.69 -5.98 -7.97
CA GLN A 41 -9.82 -6.87 -8.74
C GLN A 41 -10.24 -8.35 -8.72
N GLY A 42 -11.55 -8.61 -8.84
CA GLY A 42 -12.09 -9.98 -8.86
C GLY A 42 -12.39 -10.58 -7.49
N VAL A 43 -11.98 -9.94 -6.39
CA VAL A 43 -12.19 -10.43 -5.02
C VAL A 43 -13.15 -9.50 -4.27
N TYR A 44 -14.08 -10.08 -3.50
CA TYR A 44 -14.91 -9.29 -2.59
C TYR A 44 -14.11 -8.83 -1.37
N VAL A 45 -14.14 -7.53 -1.11
CA VAL A 45 -13.57 -6.88 0.07
C VAL A 45 -14.71 -6.28 0.89
N TYR A 46 -14.69 -6.53 2.19
CA TYR A 46 -15.67 -6.08 3.16
C TYR A 46 -15.12 -4.86 3.90
N PHE A 47 -15.95 -3.84 4.02
CA PHE A 47 -15.67 -2.53 4.61
C PHE A 47 -16.74 -2.18 5.64
N SER A 48 -16.49 -1.14 6.45
CA SER A 48 -17.55 -0.50 7.24
C SER A 48 -18.58 0.15 6.32
N ASP A 49 -19.85 0.13 6.71
CA ASP A 49 -20.91 0.90 6.06
C ASP A 49 -20.89 2.41 6.41
N LYS A 50 -20.22 2.79 7.51
CA LYS A 50 -20.06 4.18 7.95
C LYS A 50 -19.20 4.95 6.93
N PRO A 51 -19.73 6.02 6.30
CA PRO A 51 -19.07 6.69 5.17
C PRO A 51 -17.62 7.13 5.43
N GLU A 52 -17.34 7.69 6.61
CA GLU A 52 -16.00 8.16 6.97
C GLU A 52 -14.99 7.00 7.13
N MET A 53 -15.42 5.90 7.74
CA MET A 53 -14.59 4.71 7.90
C MET A 53 -14.37 4.02 6.56
N TYR A 54 -15.42 3.89 5.76
CA TYR A 54 -15.35 3.37 4.41
C TYR A 54 -14.32 4.12 3.55
N ALA A 55 -14.37 5.46 3.55
CA ALA A 55 -13.45 6.29 2.77
C ALA A 55 -11.99 6.06 3.18
N LYS A 56 -11.71 6.02 4.49
CA LYS A 56 -10.36 5.72 5.03
C LYS A 56 -9.89 4.32 4.64
N GLN A 57 -10.75 3.31 4.81
CA GLN A 57 -10.42 1.93 4.47
C GLN A 57 -10.17 1.74 2.98
N LYS A 58 -11.00 2.35 2.13
CA LYS A 58 -10.87 2.27 0.67
C LYS A 58 -9.58 2.91 0.20
N LEU A 59 -9.22 4.09 0.73
CA LEU A 59 -7.96 4.77 0.41
C LEU A 59 -6.76 3.87 0.76
N LYS A 60 -6.72 3.32 1.97
CA LYS A 60 -5.64 2.41 2.39
C LYS A 60 -5.62 1.12 1.56
N ARG A 61 -6.77 0.55 1.19
CA ARG A 61 -6.83 -0.65 0.34
C ARG A 61 -6.23 -0.41 -1.04
N VAL A 62 -6.51 0.74 -1.66
CA VAL A 62 -5.92 1.13 -2.94
C VAL A 62 -4.41 1.30 -2.81
N GLN A 63 -3.94 1.93 -1.73
CA GLN A 63 -2.52 2.07 -1.44
C GLN A 63 -1.81 0.71 -1.34
N ILE A 64 -2.33 -0.21 -0.51
CA ILE A 64 -1.77 -1.57 -0.35
C ILE A 64 -1.79 -2.34 -1.68
N GLY A 65 -2.89 -2.27 -2.42
CA GLY A 65 -3.02 -2.93 -3.72
C GLY A 65 -2.07 -2.38 -4.79
N ASN A 66 -1.57 -1.15 -4.64
CA ASN A 66 -0.55 -0.59 -5.52
C ASN A 66 0.87 -1.06 -5.16
N ILE A 67 1.16 -1.37 -3.89
CA ILE A 67 2.44 -1.97 -3.49
C ILE A 67 2.59 -3.38 -4.03
N GLN A 68 1.52 -4.20 -3.89
CA GLN A 68 1.52 -5.59 -4.35
C GLN A 68 1.70 -5.74 -5.88
N LYS A 69 1.67 -4.63 -6.63
CA LYS A 69 1.93 -4.60 -8.08
C LYS A 69 3.40 -4.34 -8.44
N ILE A 70 4.25 -4.02 -7.47
CA ILE A 70 5.68 -3.82 -7.71
C ILE A 70 6.38 -5.15 -7.43
N ASP A 71 7.04 -5.68 -8.45
CA ASP A 71 7.89 -6.87 -8.32
C ASP A 71 9.04 -6.62 -7.35
N ASP A 72 9.44 -7.63 -6.57
CA ASP A 72 10.50 -7.51 -5.56
C ASP A 72 11.82 -7.00 -6.15
N ALA A 73 12.19 -7.43 -7.37
CA ALA A 73 13.39 -6.93 -8.02
C ALA A 73 13.26 -5.44 -8.34
N VAL A 74 12.09 -4.98 -8.76
CA VAL A 74 11.81 -3.56 -9.01
C VAL A 74 11.85 -2.76 -7.70
N ALA A 75 11.28 -3.29 -6.61
CA ALA A 75 11.34 -2.67 -5.29
C ALA A 75 12.79 -2.48 -4.82
N VAL A 76 13.65 -3.49 -4.97
CA VAL A 76 15.08 -3.41 -4.62
C VAL A 76 15.79 -2.32 -5.45
N LYS A 77 15.53 -2.25 -6.76
CA LYS A 77 16.12 -1.21 -7.63
C LYS A 77 15.71 0.20 -7.19
N ILE A 78 14.43 0.41 -6.87
CA ILE A 78 13.91 1.67 -6.33
C ILE A 78 14.66 2.04 -5.05
N LEU A 79 14.79 1.11 -4.10
CA LEU A 79 15.45 1.35 -2.82
C LEU A 79 16.94 1.66 -2.97
N VAL A 80 17.68 0.86 -3.76
CA VAL A 80 19.12 1.08 -4.01
C VAL A 80 19.36 2.47 -4.59
N ARG A 81 18.53 2.89 -5.54
CA ARG A 81 18.67 4.19 -6.19
C ARG A 81 18.27 5.34 -5.27
N TYR A 82 17.19 5.17 -4.51
CA TYR A 82 16.73 6.13 -3.51
C TYR A 82 17.79 6.37 -2.42
N ILE A 83 18.44 5.31 -1.92
CA ILE A 83 19.54 5.41 -0.93
C ILE A 83 20.76 6.13 -1.52
N LYS A 84 21.12 5.85 -2.77
CA LYS A 84 22.27 6.50 -3.43
C LYS A 84 22.03 7.98 -3.76
N LYS A 85 20.77 8.38 -3.97
CA LYS A 85 20.38 9.75 -4.34
C LYS A 85 19.09 10.17 -3.62
N PRO A 86 19.13 10.42 -2.29
CA PRO A 86 17.93 10.71 -1.50
C PRO A 86 17.26 12.04 -1.86
N GLU A 87 18.03 12.99 -2.41
CA GLU A 87 17.57 14.31 -2.86
C GLU A 87 16.81 14.27 -4.20
N SER A 88 16.89 13.17 -4.94
CA SER A 88 16.27 13.07 -6.27
C SER A 88 14.75 13.05 -6.17
N SER A 89 14.10 13.77 -7.09
CA SER A 89 12.64 13.72 -7.20
C SER A 89 12.18 12.32 -7.62
N VAL A 90 10.90 12.02 -7.38
CA VAL A 90 10.31 10.74 -7.78
C VAL A 90 10.31 10.59 -9.31
N GLU A 91 10.19 11.71 -10.02
CA GLU A 91 10.27 11.82 -11.46
C GLU A 91 11.67 11.48 -11.98
N ASP A 92 12.72 12.05 -11.37
CA ASP A 92 14.12 11.76 -11.72
C ASP A 92 14.47 10.29 -11.45
N LEU A 93 13.95 9.75 -10.35
CA LEU A 93 14.10 8.34 -9.98
C LEU A 93 13.48 7.42 -11.03
N ALA A 94 12.28 7.75 -11.53
CA ALA A 94 11.61 6.99 -12.59
C ALA A 94 12.39 7.03 -13.92
N ILE A 95 12.88 8.21 -14.30
CA ILE A 95 13.71 8.39 -15.51
C ILE A 95 14.99 7.56 -15.41
N ALA A 96 15.67 7.65 -14.28
CA ALA A 96 16.91 6.90 -14.03
C ALA A 96 16.71 5.38 -14.10
N LEU A 97 15.64 4.86 -13.47
CA LEU A 97 15.33 3.42 -13.49
C LEU A 97 15.00 2.92 -14.90
N ARG A 98 14.33 3.73 -15.70
CA ARG A 98 14.04 3.42 -17.11
C ARG A 98 15.33 3.39 -17.94
N GLU A 99 16.15 4.42 -17.85
CA GLU A 99 17.32 4.60 -18.72
C GLU A 99 18.49 3.69 -18.36
N GLN A 100 18.70 3.39 -17.08
CA GLN A 100 19.88 2.67 -16.62
C GLN A 100 19.62 1.21 -16.28
N GLU A 101 18.37 0.86 -15.97
CA GLU A 101 18.03 -0.47 -15.46
C GLU A 101 16.88 -1.14 -16.22
N ASN A 102 16.48 -0.55 -17.36
CA ASN A 102 15.38 -0.97 -18.24
C ASN A 102 14.08 -1.25 -17.45
N CYS A 103 13.84 -0.47 -16.39
CA CYS A 103 12.74 -0.67 -15.47
C CYS A 103 11.66 0.40 -15.71
N HIS A 104 10.54 -0.03 -16.29
CA HIS A 104 9.42 0.85 -16.60
C HIS A 104 8.43 0.90 -15.45
N ILE A 105 8.64 1.84 -14.53
CA ILE A 105 7.72 2.10 -13.43
C ILE A 105 7.29 3.59 -13.43
N SER A 106 6.02 3.84 -13.13
CA SER A 106 5.50 5.22 -13.10
C SER A 106 5.94 5.96 -11.82
N PRO A 107 6.12 7.28 -11.89
CA PRO A 107 6.40 8.11 -10.71
C PRO A 107 5.34 7.92 -9.60
N VAL A 108 4.07 7.76 -9.97
CA VAL A 108 2.98 7.52 -9.01
C VAL A 108 3.18 6.20 -8.26
N ALA A 109 3.59 5.14 -8.93
CA ALA A 109 3.85 3.85 -8.29
C ALA A 109 5.05 3.93 -7.34
N ILE A 110 6.13 4.61 -7.73
CA ILE A 110 7.29 4.86 -6.86
C ILE A 110 6.88 5.69 -5.63
N LYS A 111 6.15 6.79 -5.83
CA LYS A 111 5.68 7.66 -4.74
C LYS A 111 4.83 6.88 -3.74
N ASN A 112 3.90 6.06 -4.25
CA ASN A 112 3.06 5.22 -3.40
C ASN A 112 3.90 4.22 -2.61
N PHE A 113 4.83 3.52 -3.27
CA PHE A 113 5.75 2.60 -2.62
C PHE A 113 6.52 3.27 -1.48
N LEU A 114 7.21 4.38 -1.76
CA LEU A 114 7.98 5.10 -0.74
C LEU A 114 7.09 5.63 0.39
N SER A 115 5.90 6.16 0.06
CA SER A 115 4.99 6.72 1.06
C SER A 115 4.46 5.69 2.03
N ILE A 116 4.15 4.48 1.56
CA ILE A 116 3.54 3.46 2.40
C ILE A 116 4.58 2.78 3.30
N HIS A 117 5.83 2.78 2.88
CA HIS A 117 6.96 2.37 3.71
C HIS A 117 7.52 3.51 4.58
N ASP A 118 6.80 4.64 4.69
CA ASP A 118 7.20 5.83 5.47
C ASP A 118 8.57 6.43 5.06
N LEU A 119 9.04 6.14 3.84
CA LEU A 119 10.35 6.57 3.34
C LEU A 119 10.36 8.03 2.86
N LEU A 120 9.19 8.65 2.63
CA LEU A 120 9.09 10.03 2.14
C LEU A 120 9.29 11.13 3.21
N LYS A 121 9.52 10.80 4.50
CA LYS A 121 9.55 11.80 5.57
C LYS A 121 10.93 12.40 5.86
N LYS A 122 11.03 13.70 5.52
CA LYS A 122 11.96 14.79 5.90
C LYS A 122 13.36 14.40 6.36
N ILE A 123 14.31 14.67 5.46
CA ILE A 123 15.69 15.01 5.79
C ILE A 123 15.64 16.17 6.80
N LYS A 124 15.79 15.87 8.10
CA LYS A 124 16.24 16.87 9.05
C LYS A 124 17.68 17.15 8.65
N ASN A 125 17.88 18.27 7.96
CA ASN A 125 19.17 18.96 7.96
C ASN A 125 19.45 19.35 9.41
N SER A 126 20.06 18.45 10.18
CA SER A 126 20.88 18.83 11.32
C SER A 126 22.32 18.47 10.98
N GLY A 127 22.85 19.18 9.98
CA GLY A 127 24.24 19.55 10.04
C GLY A 127 24.38 20.53 11.19
N ASN A 128 25.02 20.10 12.27
CA ASN A 128 25.90 21.01 12.99
C ASN A 128 27.25 20.31 13.03
N GLU A 129 28.06 20.73 12.07
CA GLU A 129 29.48 20.47 11.99
C GLU A 129 30.13 20.97 13.28
N GLY A 130 31.05 20.18 13.82
CA GLY A 130 31.98 20.70 14.81
C GLY A 130 32.72 21.90 14.23
N SER A 131 32.86 22.96 15.02
CA SER A 131 33.84 24.02 14.77
C SER A 131 34.27 24.66 16.09
N PHE A 132 35.57 24.41 16.37
CA PHE A 132 36.53 25.09 17.25
C PHE A 132 36.29 25.17 18.76
#